data_AF-A0A934YPK6-F1
#
_entry.id   AF-A0A934YPK6-F1
#
_cell.length_a   1.000
_cell.length_b   1.000
_cell.length_c   1.000
_cell.angle_alpha   90.00
_cell.angle_beta   90.00
_cell.angle_gamma   90.00
#
_symmetry.space_group_name_H-M   'P 1'
#
loop_
_entity.id
_entity.type
_entity.pdbx_description
1 polymer ?
#
loop_
_entity_poly.entity_id
_entity_poly.type
_entity_poly.pdbx_seq_one_letter_code
_entity_poly.pdbx_strand_id
1 'polypeptide(L)'
;MANAAVEAMLGSTRSFAVAAAGCGKTELLGQLVADQRSGRQLVLTHTHAGVAAIKKRLADLRVPREKFHLDTIAGWCLRYGAAYPAISGVQSDVEEHEIDWKRLTLQVYAGAAKVCSSTLGKRVLNASYDGVLIDEYQDCSERQHAVVRTLLSEHIACRGVGDPLQTIFGFRDDPVVPWDTIKRDFNVLDDALDGSVALAA
;
A
#
# COMPACT_ATOMS: atom_id res chain seq x y z
N MET A 1 -4.72 -12.37 22.11
CA MET A 1 -5.45 -13.07 21.04
C MET A 1 -5.35 -12.20 19.81
N ALA A 2 -4.83 -12.73 18.69
CA ALA A 2 -4.83 -11.97 17.44
C ALA A 2 -6.28 -11.68 17.05
N ASN A 3 -6.54 -10.44 16.64
CA ASN A 3 -7.83 -10.01 16.11
C ASN A 3 -8.24 -10.95 14.95
N ALA A 4 -9.49 -11.40 14.87
CA ALA A 4 -9.97 -12.28 13.81
C ALA A 4 -9.67 -11.74 12.40
N ALA A 5 -9.68 -10.42 12.23
CA ALA A 5 -9.25 -9.75 11.00
C ALA A 5 -7.77 -10.00 10.67
N VAL A 6 -6.87 -9.96 11.66
CA VAL A 6 -5.44 -10.23 11.46
C VAL A 6 -5.25 -11.66 10.98
N GLU A 7 -5.92 -12.63 11.59
CA GLU A 7 -5.86 -14.02 11.16
C GLU A 7 -6.36 -14.20 9.72
N ALA A 8 -7.54 -13.66 9.40
CA ALA A 8 -8.14 -13.77 8.07
C ALA A 8 -7.27 -13.10 7.00
N MET A 9 -6.70 -11.93 7.29
CA MET A 9 -5.82 -11.21 6.37
C MET A 9 -4.48 -11.92 6.18
N LEU A 10 -3.88 -12.49 7.23
CA LEU A 10 -2.62 -13.25 7.11
C LEU A 10 -2.81 -14.58 6.38
N GLY A 11 -3.99 -15.18 6.46
CA GLY A 11 -4.36 -16.41 5.74
C GLY A 11 -4.46 -16.25 4.22
N SER A 12 -4.50 -15.02 3.70
CA SER A 12 -4.52 -14.73 2.26
C SER A 12 -3.27 -13.96 1.82
N THR A 13 -2.82 -14.23 0.59
CA THR A 13 -1.80 -13.41 -0.08
C THR A 13 -2.37 -12.11 -0.63
N ARG A 14 -3.70 -12.01 -0.78
CA ARG A 14 -4.41 -10.83 -1.28
C ARG A 14 -5.65 -10.62 -0.43
N SER A 15 -5.61 -9.67 0.48
CA SER A 15 -6.75 -9.38 1.37
C SER A 15 -7.04 -7.89 1.45
N PHE A 16 -8.31 -7.51 1.52
CA PHE A 16 -8.73 -6.14 1.78
C PHE A 16 -9.67 -6.13 2.99
N ALA A 17 -9.35 -5.38 4.04
CA ALA A 17 -10.27 -5.19 5.15
C ALA A 17 -11.08 -3.91 4.97
N VAL A 18 -12.41 -4.04 4.94
CA VAL A 18 -13.33 -2.90 5.02
C VAL A 18 -13.43 -2.48 6.48
N ALA A 19 -13.11 -1.21 6.75
CA ALA A 19 -13.13 -0.66 8.09
C ALA A 19 -13.47 0.83 8.07
N ALA A 20 -14.60 1.18 8.69
CA ALA A 20 -15.07 2.55 8.76
C ALA A 20 -14.16 3.46 9.62
N ALA A 21 -14.39 4.76 9.53
CA ALA A 21 -13.69 5.79 10.27
C ALA A 21 -13.84 5.54 11.77
N GLY A 22 -12.72 5.59 12.48
CA GLY A 22 -12.70 5.35 13.93
C GLY A 22 -12.74 3.87 14.33
N CYS A 23 -12.92 2.91 13.43
CA CYS A 23 -12.97 1.48 13.76
C CYS A 23 -11.59 0.84 14.03
N GLY A 24 -10.50 1.61 13.91
CA GLY A 24 -9.16 1.13 14.25
C GLY A 24 -8.33 0.61 13.07
N LYS A 25 -8.51 1.14 11.85
CA LYS A 25 -7.67 0.84 10.66
C LYS A 25 -6.16 0.82 10.98
N THR A 26 -5.68 1.87 11.67
CA THR A 26 -4.28 1.98 12.08
C THR A 26 -3.88 0.93 13.12
N GLU A 27 -4.78 0.52 14.03
CA GLU A 27 -4.53 -0.57 14.97
C GLU A 27 -4.39 -1.90 14.23
N LEU A 28 -5.32 -2.21 13.31
CA LEU A 28 -5.27 -3.40 12.47
C LEU A 28 -3.95 -3.48 11.68
N LEU A 29 -3.56 -2.39 11.01
CA LEU A 29 -2.27 -2.29 10.31
C LEU A 29 -1.09 -2.54 11.27
N GLY A 30 -1.10 -1.91 12.44
CA GLY A 30 -0.07 -2.10 13.45
C GLY A 30 0.06 -3.57 13.89
N GLN A 31 -1.07 -4.24 14.12
CA GLN A 31 -1.13 -5.64 14.51
C GLN A 31 -0.62 -6.57 13.39
N LEU A 32 -1.00 -6.31 12.13
CA LEU A 32 -0.51 -7.05 10.97
C LEU A 32 1.02 -6.98 10.84
N VAL A 33 1.60 -5.80 11.01
CA VAL A 33 3.06 -5.64 10.99
C VAL A 33 3.70 -6.34 12.19
N ALA A 34 3.13 -6.20 13.39
CA ALA A 34 3.67 -6.79 14.62
C ALA A 34 3.67 -8.32 14.61
N ASP A 35 2.72 -8.96 13.93
CA ASP A 35 2.60 -10.42 13.86
C ASP A 35 3.82 -11.07 13.21
N GLN A 36 4.45 -12.03 13.87
CA GLN A 36 5.70 -12.64 13.38
C GLN A 36 5.56 -13.29 11.99
N ARG A 37 4.38 -13.83 11.66
CA ARG A 37 4.12 -14.49 10.37
C ARG A 37 4.16 -13.54 9.18
N SER A 38 3.96 -12.24 9.40
CA SER A 38 3.98 -11.29 8.29
C SER A 38 5.38 -11.05 7.73
N GLY A 39 6.46 -11.32 8.49
CA GLY A 39 7.82 -10.94 8.04
C GLY A 39 7.99 -9.43 7.92
N ARG A 40 8.89 -8.96 7.05
CA ARG A 40 9.17 -7.54 6.82
C ARG A 40 8.18 -6.91 5.85
N GLN A 41 7.48 -5.87 6.28
CA GLN A 41 6.39 -5.25 5.52
C GLN A 41 6.78 -3.90 4.88
N LEU A 42 6.39 -3.68 3.63
CA LEU A 42 6.29 -2.35 3.05
C LEU A 42 4.92 -1.77 3.41
N VAL A 43 4.89 -0.72 4.23
CA VAL A 43 3.66 -0.06 4.69
C VAL A 43 3.52 1.29 3.99
N LEU A 44 2.41 1.49 3.29
CA LEU A 44 2.15 2.68 2.48
C LEU A 44 0.84 3.35 2.89
N THR A 45 0.81 4.67 2.78
CA THR A 45 -0.39 5.51 3.00
C THR A 45 -0.34 6.74 2.08
N HIS A 46 -1.36 7.59 2.11
CA HIS A 46 -1.45 8.74 1.21
C HIS A 46 -0.77 10.00 1.73
N THR A 47 -0.71 10.18 3.06
CA THR A 47 -0.30 11.46 3.66
C THR A 47 0.83 11.31 4.67
N HIS A 48 1.60 12.38 4.88
CA HIS A 48 2.59 12.41 5.94
C HIS A 48 1.96 12.34 7.34
N ALA A 49 0.72 12.82 7.50
CA ALA A 49 -0.04 12.64 8.74
C ALA A 49 -0.35 11.16 8.99
N GLY A 50 -0.76 10.42 7.95
CA GLY A 50 -0.93 8.97 7.99
C GLY A 50 0.37 8.25 8.37
N VAL A 51 1.50 8.64 7.76
CA VAL A 51 2.82 8.12 8.14
C VAL A 51 3.11 8.36 9.62
N ALA A 52 2.88 9.58 10.13
CA ALA A 52 3.11 9.88 11.54
C ALA A 52 2.21 9.05 12.48
N ALA A 53 0.93 8.88 12.12
CA ALA A 53 -0.03 8.10 12.90
C ALA A 53 0.34 6.61 12.94
N ILE A 54 0.65 5.99 11.80
CA ILE A 54 1.09 4.60 11.71
C ILE A 54 2.41 4.42 12.47
N LYS A 55 3.38 5.32 12.28
CA LYS A 55 4.68 5.26 12.97
C LYS A 55 4.52 5.30 14.49
N LYS A 56 3.64 6.17 15.01
CA LYS A 56 3.32 6.24 16.43
C LYS A 56 2.74 4.91 16.91
N ARG A 57 1.76 4.37 16.19
CA ARG A 57 1.13 3.09 16.55
C ARG A 57 2.12 1.92 16.56
N LEU A 58 2.99 1.83 15.56
CA LEU A 58 4.05 0.81 15.52
C LEU A 58 5.03 0.94 16.69
N ALA A 59 5.33 2.16 17.13
CA ALA A 59 6.14 2.40 18.32
C ALA A 59 5.42 1.97 19.61
N ASP A 60 4.13 2.26 19.74
CA ASP A 60 3.31 1.84 20.89
C ASP A 60 3.24 0.30 20.99
N LEU A 61 3.14 -0.37 19.84
CA LEU A 61 3.19 -1.84 19.74
C LEU A 61 4.61 -2.43 19.83
N ARG A 62 5.64 -1.58 19.99
CA ARG A 62 7.06 -1.97 20.08
C ARG A 62 7.54 -2.79 18.88
N VAL A 63 7.02 -2.50 17.69
CA VAL A 63 7.43 -3.18 16.46
C VAL A 63 8.87 -2.78 16.11
N PRO A 64 9.80 -3.75 15.91
CA PRO A 64 11.17 -3.44 15.51
C PRO A 64 11.24 -2.73 14.15
N ARG A 65 12.24 -1.89 13.95
CA ARG A 65 12.35 -1.08 12.71
C ARG A 65 12.68 -1.94 11.49
N GLU A 66 13.39 -3.04 11.67
CA GLU A 66 13.72 -4.02 10.64
C GLU A 66 12.48 -4.72 10.07
N LYS A 67 11.37 -4.69 10.82
CA LYS A 67 10.10 -5.35 10.50
C LYS A 67 9.26 -4.56 9.50
N PHE A 68 9.60 -3.30 9.22
CA PHE A 68 8.84 -2.49 8.27
C PHE A 68 9.66 -1.42 7.55
N HIS A 69 9.18 -1.04 6.38
CA HIS A 69 9.48 0.23 5.73
C HIS A 69 8.19 1.02 5.62
N LEU A 70 8.13 2.24 6.14
CA LEU A 70 6.91 3.07 6.13
C LEU A 70 7.14 4.33 5.30
N ASP A 71 6.23 4.62 4.36
CA ASP A 71 6.27 5.82 3.53
C ASP A 71 4.90 6.22 2.98
N THR A 72 4.81 7.37 2.31
CA THR A 72 3.69 7.64 1.42
C THR A 72 3.85 6.85 0.12
N ILE A 73 2.74 6.53 -0.57
CA ILE A 73 2.77 5.86 -1.88
C ILE A 73 3.59 6.69 -2.89
N ALA A 74 3.34 8.01 -2.93
CA ALA A 74 4.05 8.93 -3.80
C ALA A 74 5.55 8.99 -3.47
N GLY A 75 5.91 9.12 -2.20
CA GLY A 75 7.30 9.16 -1.74
C GLY A 75 8.06 7.87 -2.08
N TRP A 76 7.41 6.72 -1.89
CA TRP A 76 8.02 5.44 -2.19
C TRP A 76 8.23 5.26 -3.70
N CYS A 77 7.21 5.56 -4.51
CA CYS A 77 7.32 5.49 -5.97
C CYS A 77 8.38 6.44 -6.51
N LEU A 78 8.49 7.66 -5.96
CA LEU A 78 9.50 8.63 -6.37
C LEU A 78 10.90 8.10 -6.08
N ARG A 79 11.15 7.64 -4.85
CA ARG A 79 12.46 7.08 -4.46
C ARG A 79 12.82 5.86 -5.29
N TYR A 80 11.87 4.95 -5.50
CA TYR A 80 12.12 3.72 -6.25
C TYR A 80 12.34 4.01 -7.74
N GLY A 81 11.56 4.91 -8.33
CA GLY A 81 11.75 5.35 -9.72
C GLY A 81 13.07 6.09 -9.93
N ALA A 82 13.43 6.99 -9.02
CA ALA A 82 14.66 7.78 -9.09
C ALA A 82 15.93 6.93 -8.85
N ALA A 83 15.83 5.82 -8.12
CA ALA A 83 16.95 4.89 -7.93
C ALA A 83 17.33 4.14 -9.22
N TYR A 84 16.42 4.04 -10.20
CA TYR A 84 16.63 3.31 -11.46
C TYR A 84 16.19 4.14 -12.67
N PRO A 85 16.82 5.31 -12.94
CA PRO A 85 16.37 6.26 -13.95
C PRO A 85 16.33 5.66 -15.37
N ALA A 86 17.27 4.77 -15.69
CA ALA A 86 17.31 4.07 -16.97
C ALA A 86 16.11 3.14 -17.22
N ILE A 87 15.50 2.62 -16.14
CA ILE A 87 14.32 1.73 -16.23
C ILE A 87 13.03 2.53 -16.08
N SER A 88 13.00 3.45 -15.12
CA SER A 88 11.81 4.24 -14.79
C SER A 88 11.48 5.23 -15.91
N GLY A 89 12.51 5.77 -16.59
CA GLY A 89 12.34 6.85 -17.55
C GLY A 89 11.92 8.16 -16.89
N VAL A 90 12.03 8.26 -15.57
CA VAL A 90 11.82 9.51 -14.83
C VAL A 90 13.00 10.40 -15.12
N GLN A 91 12.78 11.43 -15.93
CA GLN A 91 13.78 12.47 -16.16
C GLN A 91 13.67 13.48 -15.03
N SER A 92 14.76 13.65 -14.28
CA SER A 92 14.90 14.72 -13.31
C SER A 92 15.39 16.01 -13.96
N ASP A 93 15.20 16.17 -15.27
CA ASP A 93 15.58 17.37 -16.04
C ASP A 93 14.64 18.51 -15.65
N VAL A 94 14.82 18.98 -14.42
CA VAL A 94 14.24 20.18 -13.88
C VAL A 94 15.17 21.28 -14.35
N GLU A 95 14.85 21.90 -15.48
CA GLU A 95 15.24 23.30 -15.63
C GLU A 95 14.65 24.04 -14.41
N GLU A 96 15.52 24.68 -13.62
CA GLU A 96 15.30 25.07 -12.21
C GLU A 96 14.07 25.96 -11.91
N HIS A 97 13.25 26.31 -12.90
CA HIS A 97 12.22 27.35 -12.77
C HIS A 97 10.77 26.92 -13.03
N GLU A 98 10.47 25.66 -13.39
CA GLU A 98 9.06 25.21 -13.45
C GLU A 98 8.93 23.68 -13.30
N ILE A 99 8.87 23.18 -12.06
CA ILE A 99 8.52 21.78 -11.82
C ILE A 99 7.02 21.61 -12.14
N ASP A 100 6.72 20.98 -13.27
CA ASP A 100 5.39 20.44 -13.54
C ASP A 100 5.16 19.23 -12.61
N TRP A 101 4.69 19.53 -11.40
CA TRP A 101 4.36 18.54 -10.38
C TRP A 101 3.33 17.52 -10.86
N LYS A 102 2.45 17.91 -11.79
CA LYS A 102 1.46 17.01 -12.37
C LYS A 102 2.15 15.99 -13.27
N ARG A 103 3.00 16.44 -14.20
CA ARG A 103 3.80 15.55 -15.06
C ARG A 103 4.72 14.65 -14.24
N LEU A 104 5.41 15.21 -13.24
CA LEU A 104 6.29 14.44 -12.37
C LEU A 104 5.51 13.36 -11.61
N THR A 105 4.36 13.70 -11.02
CA THR A 105 3.50 12.73 -10.31
C THR A 105 3.05 11.59 -11.22
N LEU A 106 2.65 11.91 -12.45
CA LEU A 106 2.23 10.91 -13.45
C LEU A 106 3.39 9.99 -13.86
N GLN A 107 4.58 10.56 -14.09
CA GLN A 107 5.77 9.79 -14.46
C GLN A 107 6.28 8.91 -13.32
N VAL A 108 6.15 9.36 -12.08
CA VAL A 108 6.63 8.64 -10.89
C VAL A 108 5.93 7.29 -10.73
N TYR A 109 4.60 7.22 -10.82
CA TYR A 109 3.89 5.95 -10.68
C TYR A 109 4.17 5.00 -11.85
N ALA A 110 4.15 5.51 -13.08
CA ALA A 110 4.46 4.71 -14.27
C ALA A 110 5.92 4.20 -14.24
N GLY A 111 6.86 5.05 -13.84
CA GLY A 111 8.26 4.71 -13.69
C GLY A 111 8.48 3.67 -12.60
N ALA A 112 7.88 3.85 -11.42
CA ALA A 112 7.94 2.87 -10.35
C ALA A 112 7.36 1.52 -10.78
N ALA A 113 6.22 1.50 -11.48
CA ALA A 113 5.63 0.26 -12.01
C ALA A 113 6.57 -0.46 -13.00
N LYS A 114 7.26 0.28 -13.88
CA LYS A 114 8.28 -0.28 -14.79
C LYS A 114 9.43 -0.91 -14.02
N VAL A 115 9.93 -0.22 -13.00
CA VAL A 115 11.00 -0.75 -12.13
C VAL A 115 10.53 -2.02 -11.44
N CYS A 116 9.36 -2.00 -10.78
CA CYS A 116 8.79 -3.16 -10.09
C CYS A 116 8.64 -4.37 -11.01
N SER A 117 8.24 -4.13 -12.27
CA SER A 117 8.05 -5.20 -13.27
C SER A 117 9.35 -5.70 -13.90
N SER A 118 10.48 -5.02 -13.72
CA SER A 118 11.77 -5.44 -14.27
C SER A 118 12.39 -6.61 -13.50
N THR A 119 13.20 -7.45 -14.13
CA THR A 119 13.90 -8.57 -13.46
C THR A 119 14.69 -8.12 -12.22
N LEU A 120 15.33 -6.94 -12.30
CA LEU A 120 16.03 -6.36 -11.17
C LEU A 120 15.07 -5.96 -10.05
N GLY A 121 14.02 -5.20 -10.36
CA GLY A 121 13.07 -4.73 -9.37
C GLY A 121 12.36 -5.88 -8.66
N LYS A 122 11.99 -6.93 -9.39
CA LYS A 122 11.42 -8.17 -8.82
C LYS A 122 12.36 -8.80 -7.79
N ARG A 123 13.66 -8.93 -8.11
CA ARG A 123 14.66 -9.48 -7.18
C ARG A 123 14.83 -8.61 -5.94
N VAL A 124 14.90 -7.29 -6.12
CA VAL A 124 15.06 -6.33 -5.01
C VAL A 124 13.85 -6.36 -4.09
N LEU A 125 12.63 -6.35 -4.64
CA LEU A 125 11.40 -6.38 -3.86
C LEU A 125 11.28 -7.67 -3.04
N ASN A 126 11.49 -8.83 -3.67
CA ASN A 126 11.44 -10.14 -2.98
C ASN A 126 12.53 -10.30 -1.92
N ALA A 127 13.68 -9.64 -2.09
CA ALA A 127 14.73 -9.63 -1.07
C ALA A 127 14.47 -8.60 0.06
N SER A 128 13.59 -7.63 -0.18
CA SER A 128 13.36 -6.51 0.75
C SER A 128 12.12 -6.68 1.61
N TYR A 129 11.07 -7.32 1.09
CA TYR A 129 9.76 -7.37 1.72
C TYR A 129 9.10 -8.74 1.54
N ASP A 130 8.48 -9.21 2.62
CA ASP A 130 7.62 -10.40 2.61
C ASP A 130 6.16 -10.03 2.27
N GLY A 131 5.79 -8.75 2.43
CA GLY A 131 4.46 -8.25 2.12
C GLY A 131 4.36 -6.74 2.00
N VAL A 132 3.23 -6.28 1.47
CA VAL A 132 2.85 -4.87 1.29
C VAL A 132 1.52 -4.64 2.00
N LEU A 133 1.45 -3.58 2.79
CA LEU A 133 0.25 -3.12 3.47
C LEU A 133 -0.05 -1.68 3.03
N ILE A 134 -1.30 -1.41 2.65
CA ILE A 134 -1.71 -0.10 2.14
C ILE A 134 -2.91 0.38 2.93
N ASP A 135 -2.74 1.53 3.57
CA ASP A 135 -3.75 2.28 4.31
C ASP A 135 -4.55 3.20 3.39
N GLU A 136 -5.83 3.42 3.73
CA GLU A 136 -6.78 4.22 2.96
C GLU A 136 -6.82 3.85 1.46
N TYR A 137 -6.85 2.53 1.19
CA TYR A 137 -6.73 2.01 -0.17
C TYR A 137 -7.87 2.49 -1.11
N GLN A 138 -9.06 2.80 -0.59
CA GLN A 138 -10.16 3.35 -1.39
C GLN A 138 -9.76 4.62 -2.18
N ASP A 139 -8.77 5.35 -1.66
CA ASP A 139 -8.30 6.61 -2.24
C ASP A 139 -7.14 6.40 -3.23
N CYS A 140 -6.72 5.15 -3.46
CA CYS A 140 -5.72 4.83 -4.47
C CYS A 140 -6.22 5.21 -5.87
N SER A 141 -5.43 6.00 -6.60
CA SER A 141 -5.69 6.23 -8.02
C SER A 141 -5.47 4.97 -8.84
N GLU A 142 -6.02 4.92 -10.05
CA GLU A 142 -5.78 3.81 -10.98
C GLU A 142 -4.28 3.57 -11.22
N ARG A 143 -3.47 4.63 -11.19
CA ARG A 143 -2.02 4.56 -11.36
C ARG A 143 -1.33 3.98 -10.14
N GLN A 144 -1.74 4.39 -8.94
CA GLN A 144 -1.25 3.81 -7.70
C GLN A 144 -1.63 2.34 -7.61
N HIS A 145 -2.87 1.99 -7.92
CA HIS A 145 -3.32 0.61 -8.00
C HIS A 145 -2.55 -0.21 -9.05
N ALA A 146 -2.17 0.37 -10.19
CA ALA A 146 -1.33 -0.30 -11.17
C ALA A 146 0.05 -0.68 -10.59
N VAL A 147 0.66 0.19 -9.77
CA VAL A 147 1.88 -0.16 -9.02
C VAL A 147 1.62 -1.35 -8.09
N VAL A 148 0.52 -1.34 -7.32
CA VAL A 148 0.16 -2.46 -6.44
C VAL A 148 0.00 -3.77 -7.23
N ARG A 149 -0.61 -3.74 -8.41
CA ARG A 149 -0.75 -4.93 -9.26
C ARG A 149 0.59 -5.50 -9.72
N THR A 150 1.61 -4.67 -9.92
CA THR A 150 2.97 -5.18 -10.20
C THR A 150 3.59 -5.87 -8.99
N LEU A 151 3.20 -5.51 -7.77
CA LEU A 151 3.65 -6.19 -6.55
C LEU A 151 2.90 -7.53 -6.38
N LEU A 152 1.59 -7.53 -6.66
CA LEU A 152 0.73 -8.72 -6.64
C LEU A 152 1.18 -9.83 -7.60
N SER A 153 1.81 -9.48 -8.73
CA SER A 153 2.28 -10.46 -9.72
C SER A 153 3.56 -11.18 -9.29
N GLU A 154 4.28 -10.66 -8.32
CA GLU A 154 5.56 -11.21 -7.86
C GLU A 154 5.43 -12.10 -6.62
N HIS A 155 4.23 -12.60 -6.33
CA HIS A 155 3.93 -13.42 -5.15
C HIS A 155 4.21 -12.74 -3.80
N ILE A 156 4.42 -11.43 -3.77
CA ILE A 156 4.48 -10.65 -2.54
C ILE A 156 3.06 -10.49 -2.02
N ALA A 157 2.83 -10.88 -0.76
CA ALA A 157 1.51 -10.73 -0.15
C ALA A 157 1.12 -9.24 -0.10
N CYS A 158 -0.05 -8.86 -0.60
CA CYS A 158 -0.50 -7.47 -0.57
C CYS A 158 -1.83 -7.38 0.16
N ARG A 159 -1.93 -6.42 1.07
CA ARG A 159 -3.13 -6.22 1.88
C ARG A 159 -3.53 -4.76 1.94
N GLY A 160 -4.81 -4.51 1.69
CA GLY A 160 -5.41 -3.18 1.78
C GLY A 160 -6.25 -3.04 3.04
N VAL A 161 -6.33 -1.83 3.57
CA VAL A 161 -7.33 -1.42 4.56
C VAL A 161 -7.99 -0.15 4.04
N GLY A 162 -9.31 -0.05 4.13
CA GLY A 162 -10.03 1.12 3.63
C GLY A 162 -11.53 1.03 3.81
N ASP A 163 -12.24 2.04 3.33
CA ASP A 163 -13.71 2.08 3.33
C ASP A 163 -14.22 2.73 2.04
N PRO A 164 -14.93 2.00 1.15
CA PRO A 164 -15.47 2.54 -0.09
C PRO A 164 -16.35 3.78 0.11
N LEU A 165 -17.04 3.89 1.24
CA LEU A 165 -17.93 5.01 1.57
C LEU A 165 -17.16 6.28 1.98
N GLN A 166 -15.86 6.18 2.26
CA GLN A 166 -14.97 7.28 2.63
C GLN A 166 -14.06 7.75 1.51
N THR A 167 -14.34 7.34 0.27
CA THR A 167 -13.59 7.82 -0.89
C THR A 167 -13.74 9.35 -1.02
N ILE A 168 -12.64 10.08 -0.85
CA ILE A 168 -12.63 11.55 -0.95
C ILE A 168 -11.67 12.08 -2.01
N PHE A 169 -10.81 11.22 -2.55
CA PHE A 169 -9.97 11.53 -3.71
C PHE A 169 -10.61 11.05 -5.02
N GLY A 170 -10.13 11.54 -6.17
CA GLY A 170 -10.65 11.19 -7.50
C GLY A 170 -10.81 12.39 -8.43
N PHE A 171 -9.71 13.07 -8.74
CA PHE A 171 -9.73 14.20 -9.66
C PHE A 171 -9.82 13.73 -11.12
N ARG A 172 -10.37 14.57 -12.02
CA ARG A 172 -10.63 14.18 -13.43
C ARG A 172 -9.45 13.53 -14.15
N ASP A 173 -8.22 13.93 -13.84
CA ASP A 173 -7.01 13.45 -14.52
C ASP A 173 -6.33 12.24 -13.83
N ASP A 174 -6.75 11.89 -12.61
CA ASP A 174 -6.24 10.74 -11.84
C ASP A 174 -7.39 10.14 -11.01
N PRO A 175 -8.32 9.40 -11.65
CA PRO A 175 -9.46 8.81 -10.98
C PRO A 175 -9.01 7.75 -9.97
N VAL A 176 -9.78 7.60 -8.90
CA VAL A 176 -9.64 6.49 -7.95
C VAL A 176 -9.97 5.17 -8.65
N VAL A 177 -9.30 4.10 -8.21
CA VAL A 177 -9.59 2.76 -8.69
C VAL A 177 -11.06 2.41 -8.40
N PRO A 178 -11.83 1.90 -9.38
CA PRO A 178 -13.19 1.48 -9.12
C PRO A 178 -13.26 0.36 -8.09
N TRP A 179 -14.24 0.40 -7.18
CA TRP A 179 -14.41 -0.62 -6.15
C TRP A 179 -14.52 -2.05 -6.70
N ASP A 180 -15.20 -2.23 -7.84
CA ASP A 180 -15.28 -3.53 -8.51
C ASP A 180 -13.92 -4.07 -8.97
N THR A 181 -12.97 -3.18 -9.26
CA THR A 181 -11.58 -3.59 -9.54
C THR A 181 -10.87 -4.04 -8.27
N ILE A 182 -11.09 -3.38 -7.13
CA ILE A 182 -10.53 -3.81 -5.84
C ILE A 182 -11.08 -5.21 -5.47
N LYS A 183 -12.40 -5.41 -5.55
CA LYS A 183 -13.04 -6.72 -5.24
C LYS A 183 -12.55 -7.86 -6.12
N ARG A 184 -12.13 -7.56 -7.35
CA ARG A 184 -11.58 -8.58 -8.26
C ARG A 184 -10.15 -8.96 -7.88
N ASP A 185 -9.37 -8.00 -7.39
CA ASP A 185 -7.94 -8.18 -7.14
C ASP A 185 -7.63 -8.65 -5.70
N PHE A 186 -8.57 -8.48 -4.76
CA PHE A 186 -8.41 -8.83 -3.35
C PHE A 186 -9.56 -9.70 -2.82
N ASN A 187 -9.25 -10.59 -1.87
CA ASN A 187 -10.28 -11.19 -1.02
C ASN A 187 -10.77 -10.15 0.00
N VAL A 188 -12.02 -9.71 -0.12
CA VAL A 188 -12.57 -8.65 0.74
C VAL A 188 -13.14 -9.24 2.02
N LEU A 189 -12.74 -8.66 3.14
CA LEU A 189 -13.25 -8.93 4.48
C LEU A 189 -14.15 -7.75 4.86
N ASP A 190 -15.46 -7.94 4.69
CA ASP A 190 -16.46 -6.98 5.12
C ASP A 190 -16.51 -6.94 6.67
N ASP A 191 -16.79 -5.76 7.22
CA ASP A 191 -16.97 -5.53 8.66
C ASP A 191 -15.85 -6.13 9.53
N ALA A 192 -14.60 -6.07 9.02
CA ALA A 192 -13.45 -6.77 9.60
C ALA A 192 -13.21 -6.42 11.09
N LEU A 193 -13.68 -5.26 11.54
CA LEU A 193 -13.47 -4.75 12.90
C LEU A 193 -14.72 -4.76 13.78
N ASP A 194 -15.87 -5.25 13.29
CA ASP A 194 -17.14 -5.25 14.04
C ASP A 194 -17.38 -6.55 14.85
N GLY A 195 -16.36 -7.40 15.00
CA GLY A 195 -16.43 -8.62 15.80
C GLY A 195 -17.30 -9.73 15.20
N SER A 196 -17.81 -9.53 13.98
CA SER A 196 -18.74 -10.42 13.26
C SER A 196 -18.08 -11.19 12.12
N VAL A 197 -16.75 -11.38 12.13
CA VAL A 197 -16.06 -12.17 11.09
C VAL A 197 -16.50 -13.63 11.19
N ALA A 198 -17.57 -13.97 10.48
CA ALA A 198 -17.94 -15.32 10.15
C ALA A 198 -16.91 -15.82 9.13
N LEU A 199 -16.10 -16.79 9.54
CA LEU A 199 -15.29 -17.60 8.64
C LEU A 199 -16.22 -18.25 7.61
N ALA A 200 -16.26 -17.70 6.40
CA ALA A 200 -16.78 -18.43 5.26
C ALA A 200 -15.76 -19.54 4.94
N ALA A 201 -16.20 -20.78 5.14
CA ALA A 201 -15.47 -22.02 4.85
C ALA A 201 -15.27 -22.25 3.35
#